data_AF-A0A0A1VHY9-F1
#
_entry.id   AF-A0A0A1VHY9-F1
#
_cell.length_a   1.000
_cell.length_b   1.000
_cell.length_c   1.000
_cell.angle_alpha   90.00
_cell.angle_beta   90.00
_cell.angle_gamma   90.00
#
_symmetry.space_group_name_H-M   'P 1'
#
loop_
_entity.id
_entity.type
_entity.pdbx_description
1 polymer ?
#
loop_
_entity_poly.entity_id
_entity_poly.type
_entity_poly.pdbx_seq_one_letter_code
_entity_poly.pdbx_strand_id
1 'polypeptide(L)'
;MMMRTLAAALAFSALSVLALLLTHTGAWAAGATDPATFRLTPALLDRMDQVAAELKHLPQQDDDGDDAHSVEDIARKLDAHPQVRAALARQNLSSREYATAMLAALQAGILLAMDKAPGAKNTQAFTPAQLANVEVLRARQKGRP
;
A
#
# COMPACT_ATOMS: atom_id res chain seq x y z
N MET A 1 62.64 -24.44 -12.43
CA MET A 1 61.55 -24.72 -11.47
C MET A 1 61.49 -23.52 -10.51
N MET A 2 60.94 -22.40 -11.00
CA MET A 2 59.59 -21.89 -10.75
C MET A 2 59.51 -21.03 -9.48
N MET A 3 59.49 -19.72 -9.74
CA MET A 3 59.24 -18.61 -8.82
C MET A 3 58.00 -18.83 -7.96
N ARG A 4 57.97 -18.25 -6.75
CA ARG A 4 56.72 -17.72 -6.20
C ARG A 4 56.98 -16.59 -5.20
N THR A 5 56.30 -15.50 -5.50
CA THR A 5 56.51 -14.09 -5.15
C THR A 5 56.02 -13.70 -3.76
N LEU A 6 56.57 -12.57 -3.30
CA LEU A 6 56.17 -11.79 -2.14
C LEU A 6 54.69 -11.36 -2.14
N ALA A 7 54.19 -11.20 -0.91
CA ALA A 7 53.24 -10.20 -0.38
C ALA A 7 52.44 -9.32 -1.36
N ALA A 8 51.11 -9.28 -1.20
CA ALA A 8 50.41 -8.21 -0.47
C ALA A 8 48.91 -8.20 -0.82
N ALA A 9 48.11 -7.91 0.21
CA ALA A 9 46.84 -7.18 0.20
C ALA A 9 45.77 -7.52 -0.86
N LEU A 10 44.64 -8.05 -0.39
CA LEU A 10 43.33 -7.40 -0.56
C LEU A 10 42.27 -8.23 0.18
N ALA A 11 41.96 -7.77 1.40
CA ALA A 11 40.66 -8.00 2.00
C ALA A 11 39.59 -7.47 1.05
N PHE A 12 38.56 -8.25 0.74
CA PHE A 12 37.17 -7.80 0.53
C PHE A 12 36.35 -9.03 0.13
N SER A 13 35.10 -9.08 0.60
CA SER A 13 34.05 -10.00 0.12
C SER A 13 33.92 -11.35 0.84
N ALA A 14 33.69 -11.33 2.15
CA ALA A 14 33.02 -12.44 2.84
C ALA A 14 31.78 -11.96 3.62
N LEU A 15 31.14 -10.89 3.15
CA LEU A 15 29.96 -10.28 3.78
C LEU A 15 28.82 -10.06 2.77
N SER A 16 28.58 -11.01 1.87
CA SER A 16 27.55 -10.86 0.81
C SER A 16 26.50 -11.98 0.75
N VAL A 17 26.47 -12.92 1.71
CA VAL A 17 25.47 -14.01 1.68
C VAL A 17 24.24 -13.72 2.57
N LEU A 18 24.28 -12.70 3.45
CA LEU A 18 23.14 -12.39 4.34
C LEU A 18 22.15 -11.36 3.78
N ALA A 19 22.41 -10.77 2.61
CA ALA A 19 21.58 -9.69 2.05
C ALA A 19 20.52 -10.14 1.02
N LEU A 20 20.44 -11.44 0.69
CA LEU A 20 19.52 -11.94 -0.35
C LEU A 20 18.29 -12.69 0.18
N LEU A 21 17.97 -12.55 1.47
CA LEU A 21 16.75 -13.11 2.09
C LEU A 21 15.72 -12.03 2.51
N LEU A 22 15.98 -10.74 2.27
CA LEU A 22 15.02 -9.67 2.56
C LEU A 22 14.18 -9.20 1.35
N THR A 23 14.32 -9.81 0.17
CA THR A 23 13.62 -9.35 -1.05
C THR A 23 12.45 -10.23 -1.50
N HIS A 24 11.97 -11.17 -0.67
CA HIS A 24 10.84 -12.05 -1.01
C HIS A 24 9.66 -11.98 -0.02
N THR A 25 9.37 -10.83 0.56
CA THR A 25 8.03 -10.53 1.10
C THR A 25 7.11 -9.97 0.00
N GLY A 26 7.07 -10.66 -1.14
CA GLY A 26 6.16 -10.35 -2.26
C GLY A 26 4.91 -11.22 -2.30
N ALA A 27 4.63 -11.98 -1.24
CA ALA A 27 3.49 -12.89 -1.18
C ALA A 27 2.66 -12.61 0.07
N TRP A 28 1.94 -11.48 0.10
CA TRP A 28 0.81 -11.33 1.02
C TRP A 28 -0.43 -10.81 0.29
N ALA A 29 -1.52 -11.56 0.50
CA ALA A 29 -2.92 -11.22 0.30
C ALA A 29 -3.53 -11.35 -1.12
N ALA A 30 -3.22 -12.43 -1.83
CA ALA A 30 -4.20 -13.06 -2.72
C ALA A 30 -5.23 -13.87 -1.90
N GLY A 31 -6.03 -13.19 -1.09
CA GLY A 31 -7.07 -13.81 -0.28
C GLY A 31 -8.09 -12.76 0.12
N ALA A 32 -9.37 -13.09 0.03
CA ALA A 32 -10.51 -12.20 0.29
C ALA A 32 -10.28 -11.26 1.50
N THR A 33 -9.81 -10.04 1.25
CA THR A 33 -9.39 -9.12 2.29
C THR A 33 -10.53 -8.18 2.61
N ASP A 34 -11.24 -8.54 3.69
CA ASP A 34 -12.14 -7.64 4.40
C ASP A 34 -11.37 -6.34 4.78
N PRO A 35 -11.86 -5.15 4.38
CA PRO A 35 -11.25 -3.88 4.77
C PRO A 35 -11.03 -3.73 6.28
N ALA A 36 -11.89 -4.33 7.11
CA ALA A 36 -11.78 -4.24 8.58
C ALA A 36 -10.59 -5.05 9.15
N THR A 37 -10.02 -5.98 8.39
CA THR A 37 -8.83 -6.76 8.76
C THR A 37 -7.59 -6.42 7.94
N PHE A 38 -7.76 -5.64 6.86
CA PHE A 38 -6.69 -5.23 5.97
C PHE A 38 -5.67 -4.34 6.69
N ARG A 39 -4.38 -4.57 6.42
CA ARG A 39 -3.27 -3.81 7.02
C ARG A 39 -2.66 -2.88 5.98
N LEU A 40 -2.81 -1.57 6.22
CA LEU A 40 -2.10 -0.55 5.45
C LEU A 40 -0.62 -0.58 5.83
N THR A 41 0.22 -0.37 4.82
CA THR A 41 1.66 -0.16 5.01
C THR A 41 2.07 1.14 4.30
N PRO A 42 3.13 1.84 4.76
CA PRO A 42 3.63 3.02 4.09
C PRO A 42 3.94 2.76 2.61
N ALA A 43 4.61 1.65 2.30
CA ALA A 43 4.97 1.28 0.93
C ALA A 43 3.74 1.05 0.04
N LEU A 44 2.66 0.45 0.56
CA LEU A 44 1.41 0.30 -0.18
C LEU A 44 0.79 1.67 -0.49
N LEU A 45 0.76 2.56 0.49
CA LEU A 45 0.22 3.91 0.31
C LEU A 45 1.05 4.74 -0.69
N ASP A 46 2.37 4.56 -0.73
CA ASP A 46 3.23 5.21 -1.72
C ASP A 46 2.97 4.70 -3.14
N ARG A 47 2.70 3.40 -3.31
CA ARG A 47 2.30 2.84 -4.61
C ARG A 47 0.92 3.36 -5.03
N MET A 48 -0.02 3.47 -4.10
CA MET A 48 -1.35 4.05 -4.38
C MET A 48 -1.26 5.52 -4.81
N ASP A 49 -0.39 6.31 -4.20
CA ASP A 49 -0.14 7.70 -4.59
C ASP A 49 0.45 7.79 -6.00
N GLN A 50 1.34 6.86 -6.39
CA GLN A 50 1.88 6.80 -7.75
C GLN A 50 0.79 6.46 -8.78
N VAL A 51 -0.08 5.49 -8.48
CA VAL A 51 -1.26 5.22 -9.32
C VAL A 51 -2.11 6.48 -9.47
N ALA A 52 -2.42 7.16 -8.36
CA ALA A 52 -3.22 8.39 -8.41
C ALA A 52 -2.54 9.51 -9.23
N ALA A 53 -1.22 9.66 -9.13
CA ALA A 53 -0.46 10.62 -9.92
C ALA A 53 -0.51 10.29 -11.42
N GLU A 54 -0.39 9.01 -11.79
CA GLU A 54 -0.52 8.56 -13.18
C GLU A 54 -1.93 8.82 -13.74
N LEU A 55 -2.97 8.57 -12.93
CA LEU A 55 -4.37 8.71 -13.35
C LEU A 55 -4.89 10.15 -13.33
N LYS A 56 -4.21 11.08 -12.63
CA LYS A 56 -4.60 12.50 -12.52
C LYS A 56 -4.75 13.21 -13.87
N HIS A 57 -4.05 12.71 -14.90
CA HIS A 57 -4.06 13.30 -16.24
C HIS A 57 -5.16 12.75 -17.14
N LEU A 58 -5.88 11.73 -16.70
CA LEU A 58 -6.99 11.17 -17.46
C LEU A 58 -8.24 12.03 -17.29
N PRO A 59 -9.02 12.25 -18.36
CA PRO A 59 -10.30 12.91 -18.22
C PRO A 59 -11.14 12.10 -17.22
N GLN A 60 -11.68 12.80 -16.22
CA GLN A 60 -12.58 12.20 -15.24
C GLN A 60 -13.79 11.68 -16.02
N GLN A 61 -13.89 10.36 -16.17
CA GLN A 61 -15.03 9.77 -16.85
C GLN A 61 -16.24 9.90 -15.92
N ASP A 62 -17.36 10.33 -16.48
CA ASP A 62 -18.63 10.44 -15.77
C ASP A 62 -18.92 9.09 -15.12
N ASP A 63 -18.88 9.06 -13.79
CA ASP A 63 -19.26 7.89 -13.00
C ASP A 63 -20.77 7.78 -13.18
N ASP A 64 -21.22 6.78 -13.95
CA ASP A 64 -22.62 6.44 -14.19
C ASP A 64 -23.27 5.93 -12.89
N GLY A 65 -23.27 6.73 -11.83
CA GLY A 65 -24.11 6.67 -10.61
C GLY A 65 -24.29 5.33 -9.89
N ASP A 66 -23.57 4.28 -10.27
CA ASP A 66 -23.80 2.93 -9.74
C ASP A 66 -23.15 2.89 -8.36
N ASP A 67 -23.97 2.89 -7.32
CA ASP A 67 -23.50 2.89 -5.94
C ASP A 67 -22.71 1.59 -5.68
N ALA A 68 -21.38 1.66 -5.82
CA ALA A 68 -20.53 0.51 -5.58
C ALA A 68 -20.53 0.18 -4.07
N HIS A 69 -21.27 -0.85 -3.68
CA HIS A 69 -21.49 -1.21 -2.28
C HIS A 69 -20.46 -2.22 -1.72
N SER A 70 -19.59 -2.77 -2.56
CA SER A 70 -18.62 -3.79 -2.16
C SER A 70 -17.22 -3.55 -2.74
N VAL A 71 -16.21 -4.21 -2.14
CA VAL A 71 -14.83 -4.24 -2.67
C VAL A 71 -14.82 -4.78 -4.11
N GLU A 72 -15.61 -5.82 -4.37
CA GLU A 72 -15.69 -6.48 -5.66
C GLU A 72 -16.32 -5.58 -6.74
N ASP A 73 -17.31 -4.78 -6.38
CA ASP A 73 -17.94 -3.84 -7.32
C ASP A 73 -16.99 -2.68 -7.66
N ILE A 74 -16.29 -2.14 -6.66
CA ILE A 74 -15.23 -1.14 -6.88
C ILE A 74 -14.12 -1.73 -7.76
N ALA A 75 -13.65 -2.94 -7.46
CA ALA A 75 -12.63 -3.61 -8.26
C ALA A 75 -13.07 -3.81 -9.70
N ARG A 76 -14.33 -4.21 -9.93
CA ARG A 76 -14.90 -4.38 -11.27
C ARG A 76 -14.97 -3.06 -12.03
N LYS A 77 -15.37 -1.97 -11.37
CA LYS A 77 -15.35 -0.63 -11.95
C LYS A 77 -13.93 -0.22 -12.36
N LEU A 78 -12.95 -0.40 -11.47
CA LEU A 78 -11.53 -0.13 -11.80
C LEU A 78 -11.06 -0.97 -12.99
N ASP A 79 -11.49 -2.22 -13.06
CA ASP A 79 -11.15 -3.14 -14.15
C ASP A 79 -11.83 -2.78 -15.49
N ALA A 80 -12.95 -2.08 -15.46
CA ALA A 80 -13.65 -1.62 -16.67
C ALA A 80 -12.81 -0.62 -17.49
N HIS A 81 -11.82 0.03 -16.87
CA HIS A 81 -10.97 1.02 -17.51
C HIS A 81 -9.56 0.45 -17.78
N PRO A 82 -9.19 0.18 -19.05
CA PRO A 82 -7.88 -0.40 -19.38
C PRO A 82 -6.70 0.46 -18.90
N GLN A 83 -6.86 1.77 -18.89
CA GLN A 83 -5.85 2.72 -18.43
C GLN A 83 -5.60 2.62 -16.92
N VAL A 84 -6.68 2.45 -16.13
CA VAL A 84 -6.61 2.21 -14.68
C VAL A 84 -5.94 0.87 -14.39
N ARG A 85 -6.36 -0.20 -15.08
CA ARG A 85 -5.71 -1.52 -14.97
C ARG A 85 -4.21 -1.46 -15.26
N ALA A 86 -3.82 -0.74 -16.30
CA ALA A 86 -2.41 -0.59 -16.66
C ALA A 86 -1.61 0.16 -15.59
N ALA A 87 -2.17 1.22 -15.00
CA ALA A 87 -1.53 1.96 -13.91
C ALA A 87 -1.38 1.10 -12.65
N LEU A 88 -2.42 0.36 -12.27
CA LEU A 88 -2.38 -0.57 -11.15
C LEU A 88 -1.31 -1.66 -11.36
N ALA A 89 -1.29 -2.26 -12.55
CA ALA A 89 -0.32 -3.30 -12.90
C ALA A 89 1.13 -2.82 -12.85
N ARG A 90 1.42 -1.58 -13.29
CA ARG A 90 2.76 -0.98 -13.19
C ARG A 90 3.26 -0.88 -11.75
N GLN A 91 2.33 -0.72 -10.81
CA GLN A 91 2.61 -0.63 -9.38
C GLN A 91 2.47 -1.99 -8.67
N ASN A 92 2.35 -3.10 -9.41
CA ASN A 92 2.10 -4.44 -8.87
C ASN A 92 0.87 -4.51 -7.94
N LEU A 93 -0.17 -3.74 -8.24
CA LEU A 93 -1.43 -3.72 -7.50
C LEU A 93 -2.53 -4.40 -8.33
N SER A 94 -3.35 -5.21 -7.66
CA SER A 94 -4.62 -5.65 -8.23
C SER A 94 -5.72 -4.63 -7.93
N SER A 95 -6.75 -4.58 -8.78
CA SER A 95 -7.92 -3.72 -8.57
C SER A 95 -8.62 -4.02 -7.24
N ARG A 96 -8.66 -5.29 -6.84
CA ARG A 96 -9.23 -5.73 -5.56
C ARG A 96 -8.40 -5.26 -4.36
N GLU A 97 -7.08 -5.43 -4.43
CA GLU A 97 -6.17 -4.94 -3.38
C GLU A 97 -6.24 -3.42 -3.24
N TYR A 98 -6.25 -2.71 -4.37
CA TYR A 98 -6.37 -1.25 -4.39
C TYR A 98 -7.70 -0.79 -3.80
N ALA A 99 -8.83 -1.42 -4.18
CA ALA A 99 -10.14 -1.12 -3.62
C ALA A 99 -10.21 -1.37 -2.11
N THR A 100 -9.74 -2.53 -1.63
CA THR A 100 -9.68 -2.82 -0.19
C THR A 100 -8.79 -1.80 0.54
N ALA A 101 -7.62 -1.49 0.00
CA ALA A 101 -6.68 -0.55 0.60
C ALA A 101 -7.26 0.87 0.66
N MET A 102 -7.96 1.31 -0.38
CA MET A 102 -8.68 2.60 -0.38
C MET A 102 -9.74 2.65 0.72
N LEU A 103 -10.56 1.61 0.86
CA LEU A 103 -11.59 1.57 1.91
C LEU A 103 -10.98 1.54 3.31
N ALA A 104 -9.92 0.75 3.52
CA ALA A 104 -9.20 0.71 4.79
C ALA A 104 -8.55 2.06 5.14
N ALA A 105 -8.00 2.76 4.14
CA ALA A 105 -7.45 4.10 4.29
C ALA A 105 -8.54 5.14 4.59
N LEU A 106 -9.69 5.05 3.93
CA LEU A 106 -10.84 5.91 4.19
C LEU A 106 -11.36 5.72 5.63
N GLN A 107 -11.57 4.47 6.05
CA GLN A 107 -11.99 4.15 7.43
C GLN A 107 -11.00 4.72 8.46
N ALA A 108 -9.71 4.50 8.27
CA ALA A 108 -8.68 5.04 9.15
C ALA A 108 -8.62 6.58 9.14
N GLY A 109 -8.86 7.21 7.98
CA GLY A 109 -8.94 8.66 7.85
C GLY A 109 -10.14 9.27 8.59
N ILE A 110 -11.31 8.63 8.49
CA ILE A 110 -12.52 9.03 9.24
C ILE A 110 -12.26 8.94 10.74
N LEU A 111 -11.67 7.85 11.22
CA LEU A 111 -11.33 7.69 12.63
C LEU A 111 -10.36 8.77 13.12
N LEU A 112 -9.31 9.06 12.34
CA LEU A 112 -8.35 10.11 12.68
C LEU A 112 -8.99 11.51 12.70
N ALA A 113 -10.02 11.75 11.88
CA ALA A 113 -10.78 13.00 11.89
C ALA A 113 -11.70 13.08 13.13
N MET A 114 -12.34 11.96 13.50
CA MET A 114 -13.17 11.87 14.71
C MET A 114 -12.35 12.07 15.99
N ASP A 115 -11.14 11.52 16.07
CA ASP A 115 -10.23 11.72 17.21
C ASP A 115 -9.90 13.21 17.44
N LYS A 116 -9.92 14.04 16.39
CA LYS A 116 -9.66 15.48 16.46
C LYS A 116 -10.93 16.30 16.72
N ALA A 117 -12.12 15.71 16.65
CA ALA A 117 -13.38 16.43 16.79
C ALA A 117 -13.74 16.65 18.27
N PRO A 118 -14.01 17.89 18.71
CA PRO A 118 -14.38 18.17 20.09
C PRO A 118 -15.72 17.50 20.42
N GLY A 119 -15.75 16.69 21.49
CA GLY A 119 -16.96 16.01 21.97
C GLY A 119 -17.24 14.64 21.33
N ALA A 120 -16.40 14.15 20.42
CA ALA A 120 -16.55 12.81 19.87
C ALA A 120 -16.26 11.75 20.95
N LYS A 121 -17.30 11.02 21.37
CA LYS A 121 -17.16 9.79 22.17
C LYS A 121 -17.19 8.61 21.22
N ASN A 122 -16.03 8.00 21.00
CA ASN A 122 -15.96 6.83 20.14
C ASN A 122 -16.41 5.59 20.92
N THR A 123 -17.66 5.16 20.72
CA THR A 123 -18.26 4.00 21.42
C THR A 123 -18.05 2.69 20.67
N GLN A 124 -17.48 2.74 19.46
CA GLN A 124 -17.30 1.56 18.62
C GLN A 124 -15.99 0.86 18.96
N ALA A 125 -16.06 -0.46 19.19
CA ALA A 125 -14.86 -1.27 19.34
C ALA A 125 -14.24 -1.50 17.96
N PHE A 126 -13.03 -0.98 17.75
CA PHE A 126 -12.28 -1.18 16.52
C PHE A 126 -11.44 -2.45 16.57
N THR A 127 -11.23 -3.03 15.39
CA THR A 127 -10.27 -4.13 15.27
C THR A 127 -8.85 -3.61 15.49
N PRO A 128 -7.91 -4.45 15.95
CA PRO A 128 -6.50 -4.09 15.99
C PRO A 128 -5.93 -3.70 14.62
N ALA A 129 -6.55 -4.14 13.51
CA ALA A 129 -6.19 -3.76 12.14
C ALA A 129 -6.53 -2.32 11.83
N GLN A 130 -7.73 -1.89 12.15
CA GLN A 130 -8.18 -0.51 11.96
C GLN A 130 -7.31 0.46 12.76
N LEU A 131 -7.01 0.15 14.02
CA LEU A 131 -6.15 1.00 14.85
C LEU A 131 -4.74 1.14 14.28
N ALA A 132 -4.12 0.06 13.82
CA ALA A 132 -2.79 0.15 13.20
C ALA A 132 -2.81 0.98 11.90
N ASN A 133 -3.89 0.88 11.12
CA ASN A 133 -4.05 1.69 9.90
C ASN A 133 -4.15 3.18 10.23
N VAL A 134 -4.84 3.54 11.32
CA VAL A 134 -4.89 4.92 11.83
C VAL A 134 -3.48 5.41 12.16
N GLU A 135 -2.65 4.58 12.81
CA GLU A 135 -1.27 4.98 13.13
C GLU A 135 -0.41 5.21 11.90
N VAL A 136 -0.54 4.35 10.89
CA VAL A 136 0.17 4.51 9.61
C VAL A 136 -0.22 5.85 8.97
N LEU A 137 -1.51 6.18 8.91
CA LEU A 137 -1.97 7.45 8.34
C LEU A 137 -1.58 8.66 9.18
N ARG A 138 -1.62 8.55 10.52
CA ARG A 138 -1.22 9.62 11.44
C ARG A 138 0.27 9.95 11.27
N ALA A 139 1.12 8.93 11.18
CA ALA A 139 2.54 9.11 10.91
C ALA A 139 2.77 9.79 9.56
N ARG A 140 2.02 9.39 8.52
CA ARG A 140 2.08 9.98 7.18
C ARG A 140 1.66 11.45 7.16
N GLN A 141 0.59 11.84 7.88
CA GLN A 141 0.16 13.25 7.99
C GLN A 141 1.20 14.13 8.67
N LYS A 142 1.87 13.62 9.72
CA LYS A 142 2.90 14.37 10.44
C LYS A 142 4.19 14.56 9.62
N GLY A 143 4.48 13.64 8.71
CA GLY A 143 5.67 13.68 7.83
C GLY A 143 5.49 14.45 6.52
N ARG A 144 4.27 14.92 6.20
CA ARG A 144 4.03 15.80 5.06
C ARG A 144 4.35 17.26 5.48
N PRO A 145 5.28 17.94 4.81
CA PRO A 145 5.62 19.34 5.10
C PRO A 145 4.46 20.29 4.80
#